data_AF-A0A5A7Q3J2-F1
#
_entry.id   AF-A0A5A7Q3J2-F1
#
_cell.length_a   1.000
_cell.length_b   1.000
_cell.length_c   1.000
_cell.angle_alpha   90.00
_cell.angle_beta   90.00
_cell.angle_gamma   90.00
#
_symmetry.space_group_name_H-M   'P 1'
#
loop_
_entity.id
_entity.type
_entity.pdbx_description
1 polymer ?
#
loop_
_entity_poly.entity_id
_entity_poly.type
_entity_poly.pdbx_seq_one_letter_code
_entity_poly.pdbx_strand_id
1 'polypeptide(L)'
;MHTSETVNDNHVGIDSNAFRSNSSAPVAYFAGGSKIDLNLMSGKSIVAWIDYDSGTNLVNVTIPPSSTKSLTPLLSYRIDLSPILHETTFVGFSASTGLFASSHFVLGCSFTTIEKDPPLDLRSLPSIPETKN
;
A
#
# COMPACT_ATOMS: atom_id res chain seq x y z
N MET A 1 13.21 9.02 14.15
CA MET A 1 14.32 9.66 13.42
C MET A 1 14.63 8.80 12.21
N HIS A 2 14.28 9.27 11.00
CA HIS A 2 14.68 8.66 9.73
C HIS A 2 16.03 9.21 9.31
N THR A 3 16.99 8.33 9.03
CA THR A 3 18.31 8.70 8.49
C THR A 3 18.41 8.29 7.02
N SER A 4 18.70 9.29 6.18
CA SER A 4 19.38 9.23 4.87
C SER A 4 18.94 8.13 3.89
N GLU A 5 17.83 8.39 3.17
CA GLU A 5 17.58 8.05 1.74
C GLU A 5 16.15 8.48 1.41
N THR A 6 15.88 9.79 1.49
CA THR A 6 14.53 10.32 1.23
C THR A 6 14.21 10.27 -0.25
N VAL A 7 13.65 9.14 -0.69
CA VAL A 7 12.41 9.23 -1.45
C VAL A 7 11.49 10.13 -0.60
N ASN A 8 10.94 11.21 -1.17
CA ASN A 8 10.07 12.18 -0.49
C ASN A 8 9.20 11.61 0.66
N ASP A 9 8.75 12.46 1.60
CA ASP A 9 7.82 12.07 2.69
C ASP A 9 6.48 11.43 2.21
N ASN A 10 6.34 11.23 0.90
CA ASN A 10 5.20 10.71 0.16
C ASN A 10 5.64 9.49 -0.69
N HIS A 11 6.00 8.40 -0.03
CA HIS A 11 6.55 7.20 -0.65
C HIS A 11 5.83 5.92 -0.23
N VAL A 12 6.14 4.83 -0.92
CA VAL A 12 5.72 3.46 -0.59
C VAL A 12 6.98 2.63 -0.40
N GLY A 13 7.03 1.85 0.68
CA GLY A 13 8.14 0.97 1.02
C GLY A 13 7.69 -0.47 1.27
N ILE A 14 8.59 -1.42 1.03
CA ILE A 14 8.48 -2.81 1.47
C ILE A 14 9.55 -3.00 2.55
N ASP A 15 9.12 -3.29 3.77
CA ASP A 15 9.99 -3.42 4.95
C ASP A 15 9.99 -4.87 5.44
N SER A 16 11.15 -5.39 5.85
CA SER A 16 11.28 -6.70 6.48
C SER A 16 12.15 -6.62 7.73
N ASN A 17 11.52 -6.72 8.90
CA ASN A 17 12.17 -6.72 10.22
C ASN A 17 13.15 -5.55 10.49
N ALA A 18 13.07 -4.47 9.72
CA ALA A 18 13.95 -3.32 9.80
C ALA A 18 13.22 -2.04 9.43
N PHE A 19 13.71 -0.91 9.95
CA PHE A 19 13.12 0.40 9.69
C PHE A 19 13.52 1.00 8.32
N ARG A 20 14.59 0.49 7.71
CA ARG A 20 14.98 0.85 6.35
C ARG A 20 14.32 -0.13 5.39
N SER A 21 13.54 0.40 4.45
CA SER A 21 12.88 -0.40 3.42
C SER A 21 13.88 -1.18 2.57
N ASN A 22 13.49 -2.41 2.22
CA ASN A 22 14.20 -3.22 1.25
C ASN A 22 14.06 -2.65 -0.17
N SER A 23 12.90 -2.06 -0.46
CA SER A 23 12.62 -1.37 -1.71
C SER A 23 11.62 -0.24 -1.44
N SER A 24 11.79 0.89 -2.12
CA SER A 24 10.90 2.04 -1.97
C SER A 24 10.80 2.84 -3.26
N ALA A 25 9.67 3.51 -3.48
CA ALA A 25 9.47 4.41 -4.61
C ALA A 25 8.60 5.61 -4.23
N PRO A 26 8.80 6.79 -4.87
CA PRO A 26 7.86 7.90 -4.72
C PRO A 26 6.48 7.45 -5.16
N VAL A 27 5.44 7.83 -4.43
CA VAL A 27 4.10 7.33 -4.71
C VAL A 27 3.60 7.83 -6.06
N ALA A 28 3.15 6.90 -6.90
CA ALA A 28 2.63 7.17 -8.22
C ALA A 28 1.79 6.00 -8.70
N TYR A 29 1.10 6.19 -9.82
CA TYR A 29 0.46 5.12 -10.56
C TYR A 29 0.76 5.24 -12.05
N PHE A 30 0.58 4.14 -12.78
CA PHE A 30 0.75 4.13 -14.23
C PHE A 30 -0.60 4.15 -14.92
N ALA A 31 -0.79 5.08 -15.87
CA ALA A 31 -1.96 5.16 -16.74
C ALA A 31 -1.56 5.64 -18.13
N GLY A 32 -2.07 4.99 -19.18
CA GLY A 32 -1.76 5.36 -20.57
C GLY A 32 -0.26 5.31 -20.90
N GLY A 33 0.50 4.41 -20.24
CA GLY A 33 1.95 4.31 -20.41
C GLY A 33 2.77 5.39 -19.69
N SER A 34 2.11 6.31 -18.97
CA SER A 34 2.78 7.38 -18.23
C SER A 34 2.72 7.12 -16.72
N LYS A 35 3.78 7.52 -16.02
CA LYS A 35 3.81 7.59 -14.56
C LYS A 35 3.18 8.91 -14.11
N ILE A 36 2.20 8.82 -13.21
CA ILE A 36 1.47 9.97 -12.68
C ILE A 36 1.66 9.99 -11.16
N ASP A 37 2.24 11.07 -10.65
CA ASP A 37 2.48 11.24 -9.22
C ASP A 37 1.18 11.38 -8.43
N LEU A 38 1.17 10.84 -7.22
CA LEU A 38 0.05 10.97 -6.29
C LEU A 38 0.47 11.76 -5.06
N ASN A 39 -0.50 12.38 -4.40
CA ASN A 39 -0.31 13.01 -3.10
C ASN A 39 -1.18 12.29 -2.06
N LEU A 40 -0.55 11.54 -1.15
CA LEU A 40 -1.25 10.81 -0.09
C LEU A 40 -1.93 11.75 0.92
N MET A 41 -1.49 13.01 1.01
CA MET A 41 -2.08 14.03 1.87
C MET A 41 -3.21 14.81 1.19
N SER A 42 -3.66 14.41 0.00
CA SER A 42 -4.71 15.13 -0.74
C SER A 42 -6.10 15.04 -0.12
N GLY A 43 -6.30 14.20 0.90
CA GLY A 43 -7.61 13.91 1.50
C GLY A 43 -8.51 13.04 0.62
N LYS A 44 -8.04 12.62 -0.57
CA LYS A 44 -8.76 11.71 -1.45
C LYS A 44 -8.53 10.27 -1.01
N SER A 45 -9.54 9.42 -1.20
CA SER A 45 -9.38 7.99 -0.99
C SER A 45 -8.36 7.43 -1.97
N ILE A 46 -7.57 6.48 -1.48
CA ILE A 46 -6.60 5.71 -2.25
C ILE A 46 -6.94 4.23 -2.08
N VAL A 47 -6.66 3.43 -3.11
CA VAL A 47 -6.78 1.98 -3.05
C VAL A 47 -5.37 1.42 -3.17
N ALA A 48 -5.00 0.50 -2.29
CA ALA A 48 -3.72 -0.21 -2.36
C ALA A 48 -3.98 -1.69 -2.61
N TRP A 49 -3.29 -2.24 -3.61
CA TRP A 49 -3.26 -3.67 -3.91
C TRP A 49 -1.87 -4.20 -3.54
N ILE A 50 -1.84 -5.29 -2.78
CA ILE A 50 -0.62 -5.98 -2.38
C ILE A 50 -0.80 -7.44 -2.74
N ASP A 51 -0.04 -7.91 -3.73
CA ASP A 51 -0.06 -9.31 -4.14
C ASP A 51 1.29 -9.94 -3.87
N TYR A 52 1.27 -11.16 -3.34
CA TYR A 52 2.45 -11.99 -3.17
C TYR A 52 2.29 -13.28 -3.95
N ASP A 53 3.23 -13.56 -4.86
CA ASP A 53 3.34 -14.84 -5.55
C ASP A 53 4.43 -15.68 -4.86
N SER A 54 4.01 -16.74 -4.17
CA SER A 54 4.91 -17.67 -3.46
C SER A 54 5.73 -18.56 -4.41
N GLY A 55 5.33 -18.70 -5.67
CA GLY A 55 6.09 -19.45 -6.67
C GLY A 55 7.30 -18.67 -7.18
N THR A 56 7.20 -17.33 -7.23
CA THR A 56 8.29 -16.45 -7.68
C THR A 56 8.92 -15.60 -6.56
N ASN A 57 8.38 -15.71 -5.34
CA ASN A 57 8.70 -14.88 -4.18
C ASN A 57 8.61 -13.39 -4.49
N LEU A 58 7.60 -12.99 -5.26
CA LEU A 58 7.46 -11.62 -5.76
C LEU A 58 6.30 -10.91 -5.06
N VAL A 59 6.62 -9.80 -4.39
CA VAL A 59 5.62 -8.84 -3.90
C VAL A 59 5.42 -7.76 -4.95
N ASN A 60 4.16 -7.49 -5.30
CA ASN A 60 3.75 -6.37 -6.13
C ASN A 60 2.85 -5.43 -5.34
N VAL A 61 3.12 -4.12 -5.44
CA VAL A 61 2.31 -3.08 -4.81
C VAL A 61 1.80 -2.13 -5.89
N THR A 62 0.48 -1.92 -5.95
CA THR A 62 -0.17 -1.01 -6.89
C THR A 62 -1.09 -0.05 -6.15
N ILE A 63 -0.97 1.25 -6.39
CA ILE A 63 -1.79 2.28 -5.73
C ILE A 63 -2.50 3.16 -6.77
N PRO A 64 -3.57 2.68 -7.45
CA PRO A 64 -4.33 3.51 -8.37
C PRO A 64 -5.23 4.51 -7.61
N PRO A 65 -5.57 5.65 -8.22
CA PRO A 65 -6.53 6.60 -7.65
C PRO A 65 -8.00 6.16 -7.83
N SER A 66 -8.24 4.94 -8.32
CA SER A 66 -9.59 4.42 -8.62
C SER A 66 -9.68 2.93 -8.33
N SER A 67 -10.89 2.38 -8.46
CA SER A 67 -11.18 0.97 -8.21
C SER A 67 -10.56 0.01 -9.21
N THR A 68 -10.09 0.51 -10.35
CA THR A 68 -9.49 -0.33 -11.38
C THR A 68 -7.99 -0.44 -11.11
N LYS A 69 -7.55 -1.63 -10.74
CA LYS A 69 -6.13 -1.94 -10.56
C LYS A 69 -5.36 -1.64 -11.85
N SER A 70 -4.30 -0.83 -11.75
CA SER A 70 -3.37 -0.63 -12.86
C SER A 70 -2.61 -1.94 -13.12
N LEU A 71 -2.42 -2.29 -14.40
CA LEU A 71 -1.67 -3.48 -14.79
C LEU A 71 -0.19 -3.39 -14.40
N THR A 72 0.34 -2.18 -14.26
CA THR A 72 1.75 -1.96 -13.89
C THR A 72 1.83 -1.66 -12.39
N PRO A 73 2.53 -2.49 -11.60
CA PRO A 73 2.77 -2.19 -10.19
C PRO A 73 3.66 -0.96 -10.04
N LEU A 74 3.44 -0.22 -8.96
CA LEU A 74 4.33 0.87 -8.55
C LEU A 74 5.67 0.31 -8.07
N LEU A 75 5.62 -0.78 -7.30
CA LEU A 75 6.78 -1.40 -6.67
C LEU A 75 6.69 -2.91 -6.82
N SER A 76 7.81 -3.51 -7.23
CA SER A 76 7.98 -4.96 -7.30
C SER A 76 9.26 -5.32 -6.56
N TYR A 77 9.20 -6.30 -5.65
CA TYR A 77 10.37 -6.73 -4.89
C TYR A 77 10.33 -8.23 -4.64
N ARG A 78 11.47 -8.89 -4.90
CA ARG A 78 11.62 -10.32 -4.62
C ARG A 78 12.04 -10.53 -3.17
N ILE A 79 11.21 -11.21 -2.41
CA ILE A 79 11.47 -11.55 -1.00
C ILE A 79 10.86 -12.90 -0.68
N ASP A 80 11.68 -13.78 -0.12
CA ASP A 80 11.19 -15.04 0.43
C ASP A 80 10.59 -14.76 1.80
N LEU A 81 9.27 -14.91 1.93
CA LEU A 81 8.55 -14.71 3.19
C LEU A 81 8.64 -15.92 4.13
N SER A 82 9.07 -17.09 3.65
CA SER A 82 9.11 -18.32 4.45
C SER A 82 10.03 -18.26 5.68
N PRO A 83 11.23 -17.63 5.65
CA PRO A 83 12.04 -17.45 6.85
C PRO A 83 11.59 -16.24 7.71
N ILE A 84 10.67 -15.42 7.22
CA ILE A 84 10.26 -14.15 7.86
C ILE A 84 8.97 -14.34 8.66
N LEU A 85 8.00 -15.04 8.07
CA LEU A 85 6.69 -15.25 8.67
C LEU A 85 6.65 -16.58 9.42
N HIS A 86 5.99 -16.57 10.57
CA HIS A 86 5.67 -17.80 11.29
C HIS A 86 4.47 -18.50 10.64
N GLU A 87 4.32 -19.80 10.94
CA GLU A 87 3.21 -20.64 10.49
C GLU A 87 1.84 -19.98 10.71
N THR A 88 1.69 -19.27 11.84
CA THR A 88 0.56 -18.40 12.12
C THR A 88 1.03 -16.96 12.23
N THR A 89 0.46 -16.08 11.41
CA THR A 89 0.75 -14.64 11.38
C THR A 89 -0.56 -13.85 11.35
N PHE A 90 -0.58 -12.68 11.98
CA PHE A 90 -1.70 -11.74 11.92
C PHE A 90 -1.44 -10.68 10.84
N VAL A 91 -2.49 -10.33 10.09
CA VAL A 91 -2.45 -9.27 9.08
C VAL A 91 -3.37 -8.14 9.51
N GLY A 92 -2.92 -6.91 9.35
CA GLY A 92 -3.66 -5.73 9.74
C GLY A 92 -3.02 -4.44 9.28
N PHE A 93 -3.63 -3.33 9.69
CA PHE A 93 -3.17 -1.98 9.37
C PHE A 93 -2.59 -1.33 10.62
N SER A 94 -1.55 -0.52 10.42
CA SER A 94 -0.98 0.33 11.45
C SER A 94 -0.72 1.72 10.87
N ALA A 95 -0.93 2.75 11.69
CA ALA A 95 -0.68 4.13 11.33
C ALA A 95 -0.21 4.90 12.57
N SER A 96 0.55 5.97 12.35
CA SER A 96 1.02 6.86 13.40
C SER A 96 1.00 8.30 12.89
N THR A 97 0.86 9.25 13.81
CA THR A 97 0.93 10.68 13.50
C THR A 97 2.29 11.24 13.93
N GLY A 98 2.80 12.17 13.14
CA GLY A 98 4.05 12.90 13.43
C GLY A 98 3.78 14.25 14.08
N LEU A 99 4.59 15.26 13.72
CA LEU A 99 4.39 16.63 14.20
C LEU A 99 3.04 17.25 13.78
N PHE A 100 2.48 16.80 12.66
CA PHE A 100 1.21 17.28 12.13
C PHE A 100 0.09 16.31 12.47
N ALA A 101 -1.08 16.86 12.78
CA ALA A 101 -2.30 16.07 12.96
C ALA A 101 -2.71 15.44 11.62
N SER A 102 -2.94 14.13 11.64
CA SER A 102 -3.44 13.35 10.50
C SER A 102 -4.47 12.34 11.00
N SER A 103 -5.47 12.05 10.17
CA SER A 103 -6.44 10.99 10.42
C SER A 103 -6.28 9.89 9.38
N HIS A 104 -6.28 8.64 9.84
CA HIS A 104 -6.07 7.47 9.00
C HIS A 104 -7.31 6.58 9.07
N PHE A 105 -8.03 6.46 7.95
CA PHE A 105 -9.26 5.68 7.86
C PHE A 105 -9.07 4.50 6.92
N VAL A 106 -9.38 3.29 7.40
CA VAL A 106 -9.55 2.11 6.55
C VAL A 106 -11.03 2.04 6.17
N LEU A 107 -11.36 2.46 4.96
CA LEU A 107 -12.75 2.45 4.47
C LEU A 107 -13.24 1.03 4.15
N GLY A 108 -12.33 0.13 3.78
CA GLY A 108 -12.60 -1.28 3.55
C GLY A 108 -11.31 -2.06 3.32
N CYS A 109 -11.37 -3.38 3.52
CA CYS A 109 -10.27 -4.30 3.30
C CYS A 109 -10.84 -5.65 2.84
N SER A 110 -10.19 -6.27 1.86
CA SER A 110 -10.36 -7.69 1.51
C SER A 110 -8.96 -8.31 1.56
N PHE A 111 -8.89 -9.51 2.12
CA PHE A 111 -7.63 -10.24 2.31
C PHE A 111 -7.87 -11.72 2.10
N THR A 112 -7.03 -12.33 1.27
CA THR A 112 -7.04 -13.76 1.03
C THR A 112 -5.63 -14.26 0.77
N THR A 113 -5.36 -15.48 1.21
CA THR A 113 -4.14 -16.24 0.89
C THR A 113 -4.36 -17.25 -0.24
N ILE A 114 -5.58 -17.33 -0.75
CA ILE A 114 -6.01 -18.22 -1.82
C ILE A 114 -6.60 -17.35 -2.95
N GLU A 115 -6.42 -17.71 -4.21
CA GLU A 115 -6.84 -16.92 -5.40
C GLU A 115 -8.37 -16.70 -5.56
N LYS A 116 -9.20 -16.85 -4.51
CA LYS A 116 -10.66 -16.92 -4.63
C LYS A 116 -11.42 -15.96 -3.69
N ASP A 117 -10.98 -14.72 -3.58
CA ASP A 117 -11.81 -13.68 -2.93
C ASP A 117 -12.41 -12.75 -3.99
N PRO A 118 -13.73 -12.50 -3.99
CA PRO A 118 -14.31 -11.45 -4.80
C PRO A 118 -13.63 -10.10 -4.48
N PRO A 119 -13.34 -9.28 -5.51
CA PRO A 119 -12.76 -7.96 -5.27
C PRO A 119 -13.69 -7.13 -4.37
N LEU A 120 -13.09 -6.38 -3.43
CA LEU A 120 -13.80 -5.43 -2.58
C LEU A 120 -14.70 -4.52 -3.43
N ASP A 121 -16.00 -4.44 -3.11
CA ASP A 121 -16.90 -3.52 -3.81
C ASP A 121 -16.63 -2.09 -3.33
N LEU A 122 -15.75 -1.42 -4.06
CA LEU A 122 -15.30 -0.07 -3.74
C LEU A 122 -16.42 0.98 -3.82
N ARG A 123 -17.55 0.68 -4.47
CA ARG A 123 -18.71 1.58 -4.54
C ARG A 123 -19.59 1.51 -3.29
N SER A 124 -19.47 0.43 -2.52
CA SER A 124 -20.19 0.21 -1.27
C SER A 124 -19.49 0.81 -0.05
N LEU A 125 -18.27 1.31 -0.21
CA LEU A 125 -17.48 1.84 0.90
C LEU A 125 -18.08 3.11 1.49
N PRO A 126 -17.99 3.32 2.82
CA PRO A 126 -18.40 4.55 3.44
C PRO A 126 -17.57 5.73 2.90
N SER A 127 -18.18 6.91 2.91
CA SER A 127 -17.46 8.16 2.63
C SER A 127 -16.48 8.47 3.75
N ILE A 128 -15.41 9.20 3.42
CA ILE A 128 -14.45 9.68 4.42
C ILE A 128 -15.21 10.58 5.40
N PRO A 129 -15.10 10.36 6.73
CA PRO A 129 -15.72 11.24 7.71
C PRO A 129 -15.28 12.69 7.51
N GLU A 130 -16.24 13.62 7.42
CA GLU A 130 -15.92 15.03 7.42
C GLU A 130 -15.32 15.42 8.78
N THR A 131 -14.10 15.94 8.77
CA THR A 131 -13.50 16.52 9.96
C THR A 131 -14.20 17.86 10.20
N LYS A 132 -15.08 17.90 11.21
CA LYS A 132 -15.71 19.14 11.65
C LYS A 132 -14.63 19.98 12.32
N ASN A 133 -14.14 21.01 11.62
CA ASN A 133 -13.26 22.02 12.19
C ASN A 133 -14.00 22.88 13.23
#